data_AF-A0A6I3MIS1-F1
#
_entry.id   AF-A0A6I3MIS1-F1
#
_cell.length_a   1.000
_cell.length_b   1.000
_cell.length_c   1.000
_cell.angle_alpha   90.00
_cell.angle_beta   90.00
_cell.angle_gamma   90.00
#
_symmetry.space_group_name_H-M   'P 1'
#
loop_
_entity.id
_entity.type
_entity.pdbx_description
1 polymer ?
#
loop_
_entity_poly.entity_id
_entity_poly.type
_entity_poly.pdbx_seq_one_letter_code
_entity_poly.pdbx_strand_id
1 'polypeptide(L)'
;MKEVILKLTLCLVFLISSASFAQAFNKKTLTSALGATDGASLDTKQKGAYDKANADLVSGLADLDKKDLPKTDRDKKIDDLFDKRDKSLASSLGADKYGDVKKKTDKNIKSVKRKVKLAKLVI
;
A
#
# COMPACT_ATOMS: atom_id res chain seq x y z
N MET A 1 39.60 22.00 -9.02
CA MET A 1 38.28 22.12 -9.67
C MET A 1 37.63 20.76 -9.99
N LYS A 2 38.39 19.73 -10.40
CA LYS A 2 37.82 18.39 -10.74
C LYS A 2 37.13 17.68 -9.57
N GLU A 3 37.62 17.82 -8.35
CA GLU A 3 37.01 17.17 -7.17
C GLU A 3 35.70 17.80 -6.70
N VAL A 4 35.51 19.10 -6.92
CA VAL A 4 34.28 19.81 -6.53
C VAL A 4 33.11 19.36 -7.39
N ILE A 5 33.35 19.13 -8.68
CA ILE A 5 32.35 18.64 -9.63
C ILE A 5 31.92 17.21 -9.27
N LEU A 6 32.86 16.35 -8.88
CA LEU A 6 32.59 14.96 -8.51
C LEU A 6 31.74 14.84 -7.22
N LYS A 7 31.97 15.72 -6.24
CA LYS A 7 31.17 15.75 -5.00
C LYS A 7 29.76 16.30 -5.25
N LEU A 8 29.62 17.27 -6.15
CA LEU A 8 28.33 17.86 -6.50
C LEU A 8 27.41 16.86 -7.23
N THR A 9 27.96 16.08 -8.17
CA THR A 9 27.20 15.04 -8.88
C THR A 9 26.77 13.91 -7.96
N LEU A 10 27.60 13.54 -6.98
CA LEU A 10 27.24 12.51 -5.99
C LEU A 10 26.07 12.94 -5.09
N CYS A 11 26.05 14.21 -4.65
CA CYS A 11 24.91 14.77 -3.90
C CYS A 11 23.63 14.86 -4.76
N LEU A 12 23.75 15.24 -6.03
CA LEU A 12 22.62 15.33 -6.95
C LEU A 12 22.01 13.95 -7.25
N VAL A 13 22.83 12.91 -7.48
CA VAL A 13 22.33 11.54 -7.69
C VAL A 13 21.64 11.00 -6.43
N PHE A 14 22.16 11.33 -5.24
CA PHE A 14 21.51 10.94 -3.97
C PHE A 14 20.16 11.64 -3.79
N LEU A 15 20.04 12.92 -4.15
CA LEU A 15 18.79 13.69 -4.08
C LEU A 15 17.75 13.23 -5.13
N ILE A 16 18.17 12.84 -6.33
CA ILE A 16 17.26 12.30 -7.35
C ILE A 16 16.76 10.90 -6.97
N SER A 17 17.58 10.11 -6.26
CA SER A 17 17.16 8.80 -5.74
C SER A 17 16.05 8.90 -4.68
N SER A 18 15.95 10.02 -3.97
CA SER A 18 14.82 10.35 -3.10
C SER A 18 13.62 10.96 -3.85
N ALA A 19 13.81 11.53 -5.04
CA ALA A 19 12.73 12.11 -5.84
C ALA A 19 11.85 11.04 -6.52
N SER A 20 12.37 9.84 -6.75
CA SER A 20 11.56 8.69 -7.20
C SER A 20 10.61 8.14 -6.12
N PHE A 21 10.82 8.50 -4.85
CA PHE A 21 9.87 8.20 -3.77
C PHE A 21 8.63 9.13 -3.76
N ALA A 22 8.66 10.22 -4.53
CA ALA A 22 7.52 11.11 -4.73
C ALA A 22 6.67 10.74 -5.94
N GLN A 23 6.88 9.57 -6.57
CA GLN A 23 5.89 9.02 -7.48
C GLN A 23 4.63 8.70 -6.66
N ALA A 24 3.71 9.66 -6.68
CA ALA A 24 2.28 9.50 -6.58
C ALA A 24 1.89 8.02 -6.49
N PHE A 25 1.56 7.55 -5.28
CA PHE A 25 1.12 6.18 -5.09
C PHE A 25 -0.31 6.05 -5.68
N ASN A 26 -0.40 6.07 -7.01
CA ASN A 26 -1.66 6.19 -7.71
C ASN A 26 -2.49 4.91 -7.58
N LYS A 27 -3.78 5.01 -7.86
CA LYS A 27 -4.76 3.91 -7.73
C LYS A 27 -4.31 2.61 -8.41
N LYS A 28 -3.64 2.68 -9.56
CA LYS A 28 -3.19 1.52 -10.33
C LYS A 28 -2.04 0.80 -9.62
N THR A 29 -1.05 1.55 -9.15
CA THR A 29 0.10 1.02 -8.40
C THR A 29 -0.35 0.42 -7.06
N LEU A 30 -1.26 1.09 -6.35
CA LEU A 30 -1.84 0.59 -5.11
C LEU A 30 -2.63 -0.72 -5.33
N THR A 31 -3.51 -0.75 -6.34
CA THR A 31 -4.30 -1.96 -6.67
C THR A 31 -3.38 -3.12 -7.05
N SER A 32 -2.37 -2.88 -7.88
CA SER A 32 -1.42 -3.91 -8.29
C SER A 32 -0.61 -4.43 -7.11
N ALA A 33 -0.13 -3.54 -6.23
CA ALA A 33 0.62 -3.93 -5.04
C ALA A 33 -0.25 -4.73 -4.06
N LEU A 34 -1.52 -4.37 -3.86
CA LEU A 34 -2.45 -5.13 -3.01
C LEU A 34 -2.85 -6.48 -3.63
N GLY A 35 -2.93 -6.55 -4.96
CA GLY A 35 -3.25 -7.74 -5.74
C GLY A 35 -2.13 -8.76 -5.85
N ALA A 36 -0.90 -8.41 -5.45
CA ALA A 36 0.23 -9.35 -5.41
C ALA A 36 0.02 -10.37 -4.28
N THR A 37 -0.46 -11.56 -4.65
CA THR A 37 -0.70 -12.70 -3.76
C THR A 37 0.37 -13.77 -3.94
N ASP A 38 1.63 -13.38 -4.05
CA ASP A 38 2.73 -14.30 -4.37
C ASP A 38 2.68 -15.55 -3.47
N GLY A 39 2.43 -16.71 -4.09
CA GLY A 39 2.35 -18.02 -3.44
C GLY A 39 1.01 -18.37 -2.76
N ALA A 40 0.03 -17.48 -2.72
CA ALA A 40 -1.31 -17.80 -2.20
C ALA A 40 -2.22 -18.24 -3.35
N SER A 41 -2.49 -19.55 -3.41
CA SER A 41 -3.47 -20.10 -4.35
C SER A 41 -4.88 -19.75 -3.87
N LEU A 42 -5.63 -19.01 -4.68
CA LEU A 42 -7.01 -18.63 -4.41
C LEU A 42 -7.90 -19.26 -5.49
N ASP A 43 -8.99 -19.93 -5.10
CA ASP A 43 -10.03 -20.29 -6.06
C ASP A 43 -10.79 -19.05 -6.54
N THR A 44 -11.68 -19.20 -7.53
CA THR A 44 -12.43 -18.07 -8.12
C THR A 44 -13.24 -17.28 -7.09
N LYS A 45 -13.88 -17.93 -6.12
CA LYS A 45 -14.68 -17.26 -5.09
C LYS A 45 -13.78 -16.50 -4.11
N GLN A 46 -12.70 -17.15 -3.69
CA GLN A 46 -11.69 -16.58 -2.79
C GLN A 46 -10.97 -15.39 -3.44
N LYS A 47 -10.65 -15.49 -4.72
CA LYS A 47 -10.06 -14.40 -5.50
C LYS A 47 -11.01 -13.22 -5.61
N GLY A 48 -12.29 -13.48 -5.87
CA GLY A 48 -13.33 -12.45 -5.87
C GLY A 48 -13.46 -11.73 -4.52
N ALA A 49 -13.43 -12.47 -3.41
CA ALA A 49 -13.42 -11.88 -2.07
C ALA A 49 -12.17 -11.05 -1.80
N TYR A 50 -11.00 -11.54 -2.23
CA TYR A 50 -9.72 -10.85 -2.08
C TYR A 50 -9.70 -9.53 -2.86
N ASP A 51 -10.13 -9.55 -4.12
CA ASP A 51 -10.19 -8.37 -4.98
C ASP A 51 -11.20 -7.36 -4.48
N LYS A 52 -12.37 -7.81 -3.99
CA LYS A 52 -13.37 -6.94 -3.38
C LYS A 52 -12.82 -6.22 -2.15
N ALA A 53 -12.20 -6.95 -1.22
CA ALA A 53 -11.61 -6.34 -0.02
C ALA A 53 -10.51 -5.32 -0.36
N ASN A 54 -9.72 -5.58 -1.40
CA ASN A 54 -8.72 -4.62 -1.89
C ASN A 54 -9.36 -3.41 -2.58
N ALA A 55 -10.41 -3.59 -3.38
CA ALA A 55 -11.12 -2.50 -4.03
C ALA A 55 -11.77 -1.55 -3.00
N ASP A 56 -12.39 -2.12 -1.95
CA ASP A 56 -12.97 -1.35 -0.85
C ASP A 56 -11.90 -0.54 -0.09
N LEU A 57 -10.73 -1.15 0.16
CA LEU A 57 -9.58 -0.45 0.74
C LEU A 57 -9.13 0.72 -0.14
N VAL A 58 -8.94 0.48 -1.45
CA VAL A 58 -8.51 1.49 -2.41
C VAL A 58 -9.51 2.65 -2.46
N SER A 59 -10.81 2.38 -2.48
CA SER A 59 -11.84 3.41 -2.47
C SER A 59 -11.81 4.21 -1.17
N GLY A 60 -11.74 3.55 -0.02
CA GLY A 60 -11.69 4.22 1.27
C GLY A 60 -10.45 5.10 1.43
N LEU A 61 -9.30 4.65 0.92
CA LEU A 61 -8.06 5.42 0.88
C LEU A 61 -8.18 6.65 -0.02
N ALA A 62 -8.83 6.52 -1.19
CA ALA A 62 -9.09 7.63 -2.08
C ALA A 62 -10.02 8.69 -1.46
N ASP A 63 -11.06 8.26 -0.76
CA ASP A 63 -11.97 9.17 -0.06
C ASP A 63 -11.33 9.81 1.18
N LEU A 64 -10.33 9.15 1.77
CA LEU A 64 -9.56 9.70 2.86
C LEU A 64 -8.61 10.81 2.38
N ASP A 65 -8.00 10.67 1.20
CA ASP A 65 -7.07 11.67 0.66
C ASP A 65 -7.75 13.01 0.31
N LYS A 66 -9.03 12.94 -0.08
CA LYS A 66 -9.88 14.13 -0.29
C LYS A 66 -10.18 14.92 0.99
N LYS A 67 -9.93 14.33 2.17
CA LYS A 67 -10.20 14.97 3.46
C LYS A 67 -8.91 15.62 3.96
N ASP A 68 -8.96 16.92 4.21
CA ASP A 68 -7.85 17.64 4.82
C ASP A 68 -7.79 17.35 6.33
N LEU A 69 -7.20 16.19 6.66
CA LEU A 69 -7.07 15.72 8.03
C LEU A 69 -5.65 15.92 8.54
N PRO A 70 -5.48 16.24 9.83
CA PRO A 70 -4.18 16.16 10.48
C PRO A 70 -3.55 14.77 10.29
N LYS A 71 -2.22 14.74 10.15
CA LYS A 71 -1.46 13.51 9.87
C LYS A 71 -1.81 12.36 10.81
N THR A 72 -1.90 12.64 12.12
CA THR A 72 -2.23 11.63 13.13
C THR A 72 -3.59 10.98 12.90
N ASP A 73 -4.61 11.78 12.59
CA ASP A 73 -5.97 11.29 12.35
C ASP A 73 -6.08 10.55 11.01
N ARG A 74 -5.40 11.06 9.98
CA ARG A 74 -5.28 10.37 8.69
C ARG A 74 -4.62 9.01 8.86
N ASP A 75 -3.49 8.94 9.56
CA ASP A 75 -2.75 7.69 9.74
C ASP A 75 -3.55 6.67 10.55
N LYS A 76 -4.34 7.10 11.53
CA LYS A 76 -5.30 6.26 12.27
C LYS A 76 -6.40 5.74 11.35
N LYS A 77 -6.99 6.58 10.50
CA LYS A 77 -8.01 6.13 9.53
C LYS A 77 -7.43 5.18 8.48
N ILE A 78 -6.18 5.36 8.08
CA ILE A 78 -5.46 4.38 7.26
C ILE A 78 -5.37 3.06 8.01
N ASP A 79 -5.00 3.05 9.30
CA ASP A 79 -4.98 1.83 10.11
C ASP A 79 -6.35 1.14 10.12
N ASP A 80 -7.42 1.87 10.39
CA ASP A 80 -8.79 1.36 10.43
C ASP A 80 -9.23 0.73 9.09
N LEU A 81 -8.82 1.32 7.96
CA LEU A 81 -9.14 0.78 6.63
C LEU A 81 -8.42 -0.55 6.36
N PHE A 82 -7.15 -0.67 6.73
CA PHE A 82 -6.42 -1.94 6.61
C PHE A 82 -6.98 -2.99 7.56
N ASP A 83 -7.37 -2.61 8.77
CA ASP A 83 -8.00 -3.53 9.73
C ASP A 83 -9.37 -4.00 9.24
N LYS A 84 -10.15 -3.11 8.61
CA LYS A 84 -11.42 -3.46 7.96
C LYS A 84 -11.22 -4.46 6.82
N ARG A 85 -10.22 -4.24 5.96
CA ARG A 85 -9.85 -5.20 4.91
C ARG A 85 -9.56 -6.58 5.51
N ASP A 86 -8.73 -6.63 6.53
CA ASP A 86 -8.32 -7.89 7.17
C ASP A 86 -9.50 -8.62 7.83
N LYS A 87 -10.40 -7.90 8.49
CA LYS A 87 -11.66 -8.45 9.01
C LYS A 87 -12.56 -8.98 7.89
N SER A 88 -12.69 -8.24 6.78
CA SER A 88 -13.47 -8.68 5.62
C SER A 88 -12.91 -9.98 5.04
N LEU A 89 -11.59 -10.07 4.90
CA LEU A 89 -10.93 -11.28 4.39
C LEU A 89 -11.09 -12.47 5.35
N ALA A 90 -10.91 -12.24 6.65
CA ALA A 90 -11.11 -13.28 7.66
C ALA A 90 -12.54 -13.86 7.61
N SER A 91 -13.55 -12.99 7.49
CA SER A 91 -14.95 -13.40 7.38
C SER A 91 -15.28 -14.10 6.06
N SER A 92 -14.74 -13.63 4.94
CA SER A 92 -15.07 -14.19 3.62
C SER A 92 -14.28 -15.45 3.25
N LEU A 93 -13.04 -15.57 3.70
CA LEU A 93 -12.17 -16.72 3.38
C LEU A 93 -12.25 -17.81 4.45
N GLY A 94 -12.68 -17.50 5.67
CA GLY A 94 -12.56 -18.36 6.83
C GLY A 94 -11.16 -18.31 7.46
N ALA A 95 -11.06 -18.68 8.73
CA ALA A 95 -9.86 -18.49 9.55
C ALA A 95 -8.61 -19.17 8.97
N ASP A 96 -8.72 -20.42 8.53
CA ASP A 96 -7.59 -21.19 8.00
C ASP A 96 -7.05 -20.58 6.70
N LYS A 97 -7.96 -20.26 5.76
CA LYS A 97 -7.55 -19.73 4.47
C LYS A 97 -7.03 -18.31 4.58
N TYR A 98 -7.68 -17.47 5.39
CA TYR A 98 -7.15 -16.14 5.72
C TYR A 98 -5.77 -16.24 6.37
N GLY A 99 -5.56 -17.22 7.27
CA GLY A 99 -4.26 -17.47 7.88
C GLY A 99 -3.15 -17.77 6.85
N ASP A 100 -3.41 -18.65 5.87
CA ASP A 100 -2.46 -18.95 4.78
C ASP A 100 -2.18 -17.70 3.92
N VAL A 101 -3.23 -17.01 3.48
CA VAL A 101 -3.12 -15.80 2.65
C VAL A 101 -2.34 -14.72 3.39
N LYS A 102 -2.64 -14.50 4.67
CA LYS A 102 -1.96 -13.52 5.50
C LYS A 102 -0.48 -13.86 5.64
N LYS A 103 -0.11 -15.09 5.97
CA LYS A 103 1.30 -15.50 6.08
C LYS A 103 2.12 -15.17 4.83
N LYS A 104 1.51 -15.28 3.65
CA LYS A 104 2.15 -15.04 2.35
C LYS A 104 2.16 -13.58 1.93
N THR A 105 1.14 -12.81 2.29
CA THR A 105 0.95 -11.42 1.81
C THR A 105 1.30 -10.35 2.85
N ASP A 106 1.36 -10.68 4.15
CA ASP A 106 1.46 -9.70 5.25
C ASP A 106 2.67 -8.77 5.13
N LYS A 107 3.83 -9.29 4.70
CA LYS A 107 5.03 -8.46 4.46
C LYS A 107 4.76 -7.38 3.42
N ASN A 108 4.12 -7.75 2.30
CA ASN A 108 3.76 -6.83 1.24
C ASN A 108 2.69 -5.83 1.71
N ILE A 109 1.63 -6.32 2.37
CA ILE A 109 0.56 -5.47 2.90
C ILE A 109 1.08 -4.44 3.91
N LYS A 110 1.97 -4.83 4.83
CA LYS A 110 2.65 -3.90 5.76
C LYS A 110 3.50 -2.86 5.03
N SER A 111 4.20 -3.27 3.97
CA SER A 111 4.97 -2.35 3.11
C SER A 111 4.06 -1.33 2.42
N VAL A 112 2.97 -1.78 1.81
CA VAL A 112 1.96 -0.92 1.17
C VAL A 112 1.38 0.06 2.19
N LYS A 113 0.97 -0.42 3.37
CA LYS A 113 0.44 0.43 4.44
C LYS A 113 1.42 1.54 4.84
N ARG A 114 2.71 1.23 5.01
CA ARG A 114 3.75 2.22 5.29
C ARG A 114 3.88 3.24 4.15
N LYS A 115 3.88 2.78 2.90
CA LYS A 115 3.95 3.67 1.72
C LYS A 115 2.76 4.63 1.68
N VAL A 116 1.55 4.14 1.95
CA VAL A 116 0.33 4.96 1.98
C VAL A 116 0.35 6.00 3.12
N LYS A 117 0.97 5.70 4.27
CA LYS A 117 1.12 6.71 5.34
C LYS A 117 2.17 7.79 5.01
N LEU A 118 3.20 7.42 4.25
CA LEU A 118 4.30 8.30 3.87
C LEU A 118 3.94 9.19 2.66
N ALA A 119 3.28 8.61 1.66
CA ALA A 119 2.85 9.31 0.46
C ALA A 119 1.41 9.80 0.63
N LYS A 120 1.17 11.10 0.43
CA LYS A 120 -0.18 11.57 0.11
C LYS A 120 -0.60 10.89 -1.20
N LEU A 121 -1.80 10.31 -1.24
CA LEU A 121 -2.24 9.56 -2.40
C LEU A 121 -2.61 10.56 -3.49
N VAL A 122 -1.69 10.83 -4.41
CA VAL A 122 -2.03 11.62 -5.60
C VAL A 122 -2.89 10.74 -6.51
N ILE A 123 -4.21 10.97 -6.49
CA ILE A 123 -5.22 10.28 -7.31
C ILE A 123 -5.76 11.25 -8.36
#